data_AF-X1BS54-F1
#
_entry.id   AF-X1BS54-F1
#
_cell.length_a   1.000
_cell.length_b   1.000
_cell.length_c   1.000
_cell.angle_alpha   90.00
_cell.angle_beta   90.00
_cell.angle_gamma   90.00
#
_symmetry.space_group_name_H-M   'P 1'
#
loop_
_entity.id
_entity.type
_entity.pdbx_description
1 polymer ?
#
loop_
_entity_poly.entity_id
_entity_poly.type
_entity_poly.pdbx_seq_one_letter_code
_entity_poly.pdbx_strand_id
1 'polypeptide(L)'
;EHQKVMTWYGENDIPVELNEPHHWGMRDAPDVISVAAAYLSAYNARAYGVTDYIAQLMFNSPAELSDAMDVGKMLAVMELIAPLAGPDFRIFRQTRTGLLSYPLELSAARAHLAVTIYVQMALKPHIIHVVGHTEAHHAATADDVIEACRLAQRAIDNALAGQPDISVDPIVQDRKAELISEAQVTLDAIRALAGSQVKDALTDPATLTKAVSTGIMDAPQLRNNPFARGEIVTRIDKRGACIAVDQNRGEVISEEQRIAALNIKSEH
;
A
#
# COMPACT_ATOMS: atom_id res chain seq x y z
N GLU A 1 3.25 15.26 -14.21
CA GLU A 1 2.05 15.90 -13.62
C GLU A 1 1.93 15.71 -12.11
N HIS A 2 1.89 14.49 -11.54
CA HIS A 2 1.76 14.30 -10.08
C HIS A 2 2.77 15.08 -9.23
N GLN A 3 4.06 15.06 -9.55
CA GLN A 3 5.09 15.80 -8.81
C GLN A 3 4.90 17.33 -8.86
N LYS A 4 4.38 17.86 -9.98
CA LYS A 4 4.05 19.29 -10.10
C LYS A 4 2.90 19.65 -9.17
N VAL A 5 1.91 18.75 -9.06
CA VAL A 5 0.81 18.90 -8.12
C VAL A 5 1.35 18.88 -6.69
N MET A 6 2.19 17.91 -6.33
CA MET A 6 2.83 17.86 -4.99
C MET A 6 3.58 19.16 -4.67
N THR A 7 4.33 19.71 -5.63
CA THR A 7 5.02 21.01 -5.50
C THR A 7 4.04 22.13 -5.17
N TRP A 8 2.93 22.22 -5.92
CA TRP A 8 1.91 23.22 -5.68
C TRP A 8 1.28 23.08 -4.29
N TYR A 9 0.97 21.85 -3.84
CA TYR A 9 0.44 21.64 -2.49
C TYR A 9 1.45 22.05 -1.40
N GLY A 10 2.74 21.72 -1.60
CA GLY A 10 3.82 22.14 -0.70
C GLY A 10 3.98 23.66 -0.62
N GLU A 11 3.96 24.34 -1.77
CA GLU A 11 4.04 25.81 -1.85
C GLU A 11 2.86 26.53 -1.17
N ASN A 12 1.72 25.84 -1.04
CA ASN A 12 0.49 26.39 -0.45
C ASN A 12 0.21 25.88 0.97
N ASP A 13 1.12 25.10 1.57
CA ASP A 13 0.97 24.54 2.92
C ASP A 13 -0.32 23.71 3.09
N ILE A 14 -0.65 22.90 2.07
CA ILE A 14 -1.83 22.03 2.06
C ILE A 14 -1.39 20.58 2.25
N PRO A 15 -1.95 19.83 3.23
CA PRO A 15 -1.65 18.42 3.39
C PRO A 15 -1.93 17.59 2.14
N VAL A 16 -1.08 16.60 1.85
CA VAL A 16 -1.20 15.73 0.68
C VAL A 16 -1.45 14.29 1.10
N GLU A 17 -2.54 13.74 0.61
CA GLU A 17 -2.85 12.32 0.63
C GLU A 17 -2.54 11.71 -0.75
N LEU A 18 -1.75 10.64 -0.77
CA LEU A 18 -1.40 9.90 -1.98
C LEU A 18 -2.00 8.49 -1.92
N ASN A 19 -2.46 8.00 -3.07
CA ASN A 19 -3.23 6.75 -3.18
C ASN A 19 -2.56 5.70 -4.08
N GLU A 20 -1.36 6.00 -4.60
CA GLU A 20 -0.56 5.12 -5.46
C GLU A 20 -0.43 3.70 -4.91
N PRO A 21 -0.18 3.46 -3.60
CA PRO A 21 -0.06 2.09 -3.07
C PRO A 21 -1.33 1.26 -3.29
N HIS A 22 -2.50 1.90 -3.21
CA HIS A 22 -3.80 1.26 -3.35
C HIS A 22 -4.05 0.80 -4.78
N HIS A 23 -3.57 1.59 -5.74
CA HIS A 23 -3.65 1.25 -7.15
C HIS A 23 -2.91 -0.06 -7.46
N TRP A 24 -1.83 -0.37 -6.74
CA TRP A 24 -1.14 -1.65 -6.90
C TRP A 24 -1.87 -2.79 -6.19
N GLY A 25 -2.23 -2.61 -4.91
CA GLY A 25 -2.92 -3.65 -4.14
C GLY A 25 -4.27 -4.08 -4.73
N MET A 26 -5.04 -3.14 -5.29
CA MET A 26 -6.33 -3.45 -5.94
C MET A 26 -6.20 -4.13 -7.31
N ARG A 27 -4.99 -4.12 -7.89
CA ARG A 27 -4.67 -4.78 -9.17
C ARG A 27 -3.98 -6.13 -8.96
N ASP A 28 -4.07 -6.68 -7.75
CA ASP A 28 -3.48 -7.95 -7.32
C ASP A 28 -1.95 -7.98 -7.40
N ALA A 29 -1.29 -6.82 -7.33
CA ALA A 29 0.16 -6.77 -7.19
C ALA A 29 0.59 -7.48 -5.89
N PRO A 30 1.76 -8.13 -5.83
CA PRO A 30 2.21 -8.73 -4.59
C PRO A 30 2.47 -7.63 -3.56
N ASP A 31 2.36 -7.97 -2.28
CA ASP A 31 2.38 -6.98 -1.19
C ASP A 31 3.66 -6.12 -1.22
N VAL A 32 4.81 -6.69 -1.63
CA VAL A 32 6.07 -5.96 -1.81
C VAL A 32 5.96 -4.75 -2.75
N ILE A 33 5.21 -4.87 -3.85
CA ILE A 33 5.01 -3.77 -4.81
C ILE A 33 4.16 -2.66 -4.18
N SER A 34 3.15 -3.02 -3.39
CA SER A 34 2.34 -2.04 -2.65
C SER A 34 3.19 -1.31 -1.60
N VAL A 35 4.09 -2.02 -0.92
CA VAL A 35 5.01 -1.45 0.08
C VAL A 35 6.03 -0.51 -0.57
N ALA A 36 6.66 -0.94 -1.68
CA ALA A 36 7.59 -0.11 -2.44
C ALA A 36 6.89 1.15 -3.00
N ALA A 37 5.66 1.02 -3.51
CA ALA A 37 4.87 2.16 -3.95
C ALA A 37 4.56 3.15 -2.82
N ALA A 38 4.31 2.67 -1.60
CA ALA A 38 4.08 3.53 -0.44
C ALA A 38 5.33 4.33 -0.05
N TYR A 39 6.50 3.69 -0.10
CA TYR A 39 7.76 4.38 0.06
C TYR A 39 7.97 5.45 -1.02
N LEU A 40 7.82 5.09 -2.30
CA LEU A 40 7.98 6.03 -3.42
C LEU A 40 7.04 7.24 -3.30
N SER A 41 5.80 7.02 -2.86
CA SER A 41 4.81 8.08 -2.65
C SER A 41 5.26 9.07 -1.57
N ALA A 42 5.63 8.57 -0.39
CA ALA A 42 6.13 9.40 0.70
C ALA A 42 7.44 10.12 0.35
N TYR A 43 8.34 9.41 -0.35
CA TYR A 43 9.63 9.94 -0.78
C TYR A 43 9.45 11.09 -1.77
N ASN A 44 8.56 10.93 -2.75
CA ASN A 44 8.24 12.00 -3.71
C ASN A 44 7.53 13.16 -3.04
N ALA A 45 6.54 12.92 -2.17
CA ALA A 45 5.88 14.00 -1.42
C ALA A 45 6.91 14.88 -0.69
N ARG A 46 7.86 14.27 0.02
CA ARG A 46 8.95 14.98 0.69
C ARG A 46 9.85 15.73 -0.28
N ALA A 47 10.28 15.07 -1.36
CA ALA A 47 11.20 15.67 -2.34
C ALA A 47 10.58 16.89 -3.06
N TYR A 48 9.26 16.91 -3.19
CA TYR A 48 8.51 18.01 -3.82
C TYR A 48 7.85 18.95 -2.80
N GLY A 49 8.41 19.06 -1.59
CA GLY A 49 8.12 20.15 -0.67
C GLY A 49 6.82 20.04 0.12
N VAL A 50 6.14 18.89 0.10
CA VAL A 50 4.99 18.65 0.99
C VAL A 50 5.47 18.66 2.43
N THR A 51 4.80 19.40 3.32
CA THR A 51 5.13 19.40 4.76
C THR A 51 4.27 18.42 5.56
N ASP A 52 2.99 18.30 5.22
CA ASP A 52 2.04 17.39 5.87
C ASP A 52 1.63 16.27 4.92
N TYR A 53 2.21 15.09 5.11
CA TYR A 53 1.93 13.90 4.31
C TYR A 53 0.97 12.97 5.03
N ILE A 54 -0.13 12.62 4.38
CA ILE A 54 -1.09 11.63 4.85
C ILE A 54 -0.74 10.29 4.22
N ALA A 55 -0.11 9.42 5.01
CA ALA A 55 0.18 8.04 4.64
C ALA A 55 -1.11 7.23 4.71
N GLN A 56 -1.75 7.04 3.55
CA GLN A 56 -2.95 6.23 3.43
C GLN A 56 -2.59 4.73 3.42
N LEU A 57 -3.23 3.98 4.32
CA LEU A 57 -2.97 2.58 4.63
C LEU A 57 -4.27 1.81 4.41
N MET A 58 -4.44 1.27 3.20
CA MET A 58 -5.64 0.51 2.84
C MET A 58 -5.45 -0.97 3.17
N PHE A 59 -6.26 -1.42 4.10
CA PHE A 59 -6.40 -2.83 4.46
C PHE A 59 -7.22 -3.58 3.40
N ASN A 60 -7.18 -4.91 3.42
CA ASN A 60 -7.93 -5.80 2.53
C ASN A 60 -7.71 -5.45 1.05
N SER A 61 -6.45 -5.21 0.68
CA SER A 61 -6.04 -4.93 -0.69
C SER A 61 -4.79 -5.76 -1.07
N PRO A 62 -4.98 -6.95 -1.69
CA PRO A 62 -6.27 -7.52 -2.16
C PRO A 62 -7.19 -8.01 -1.02
N ALA A 63 -8.46 -8.27 -1.35
CA ALA A 63 -9.54 -8.53 -0.38
C ALA A 63 -9.31 -9.76 0.50
N GLU A 64 -8.56 -10.73 -0.03
CA GLU A 64 -8.28 -12.04 0.55
C GLU A 64 -7.14 -12.05 1.56
N LEU A 65 -6.50 -10.90 1.82
CA LEU A 65 -5.46 -10.82 2.83
C LEU A 65 -6.01 -11.16 4.22
N SER A 66 -5.24 -11.94 4.98
CA SER A 66 -5.54 -12.16 6.38
C SER A 66 -5.13 -10.94 7.22
N ASP A 67 -5.82 -10.72 8.34
CA ASP A 67 -5.55 -9.60 9.25
C ASP A 67 -4.08 -9.52 9.66
N ALA A 68 -3.46 -10.66 9.98
CA ALA A 68 -2.05 -10.70 10.39
C ALA A 68 -1.11 -10.27 9.25
N MET A 69 -1.37 -10.74 8.02
CA MET A 69 -0.52 -10.38 6.88
C MET A 69 -0.69 -8.92 6.50
N ASP A 70 -1.90 -8.39 6.63
CA ASP A 70 -2.21 -7.01 6.31
C ASP A 70 -1.67 -6.02 7.35
N VAL A 71 -1.79 -6.34 8.66
CA VAL A 71 -1.10 -5.57 9.72
C VAL A 71 0.41 -5.59 9.50
N GLY A 72 0.99 -6.76 9.18
CA GLY A 72 2.42 -6.87 8.86
C GLY A 72 2.83 -5.98 7.69
N LYS A 73 2.01 -5.95 6.63
CA LYS A 73 2.22 -5.08 5.46
C LYS A 73 2.18 -3.60 5.82
N MET A 74 1.17 -3.16 6.57
CA MET A 74 1.06 -1.75 6.95
C MET A 74 2.16 -1.32 7.92
N LEU A 75 2.59 -2.19 8.82
CA LEU A 75 3.75 -1.92 9.67
C LEU A 75 5.04 -1.80 8.85
N ALA A 76 5.21 -2.60 7.80
CA ALA A 76 6.37 -2.50 6.90
C ALA A 76 6.38 -1.15 6.17
N VAL A 77 5.23 -0.71 5.68
CA VAL A 77 5.08 0.65 5.11
C VAL A 77 5.50 1.71 6.13
N MET A 78 4.96 1.65 7.34
CA MET A 78 5.25 2.65 8.36
C MET A 78 6.72 2.69 8.77
N GLU A 79 7.38 1.53 8.87
CA GLU A 79 8.80 1.44 9.21
C GLU A 79 9.69 1.99 8.08
N LEU A 80 9.36 1.70 6.82
CA LEU A 80 10.11 2.21 5.67
C LEU A 80 10.01 3.72 5.49
N ILE A 81 8.85 4.32 5.77
CA ILE A 81 8.66 5.77 5.61
C ILE A 81 9.02 6.56 6.86
N ALA A 82 9.13 5.93 8.04
CA ALA A 82 9.46 6.61 9.29
C ALA A 82 10.75 7.47 9.21
N PRO A 83 11.86 7.01 8.59
CA PRO A 83 13.07 7.83 8.42
C PRO A 83 12.90 9.07 7.53
N LEU A 84 11.79 9.15 6.78
CA LEU A 84 11.50 10.34 5.96
C LEU A 84 10.96 11.50 6.80
N ALA A 85 10.40 11.22 7.97
CA ALA A 85 9.84 12.24 8.85
C ALA A 85 10.94 13.17 9.41
N GLY A 86 10.58 14.43 9.61
CA GLY A 86 11.45 15.46 10.17
C GLY A 86 10.67 16.74 10.49
N PRO A 87 11.36 17.81 10.93
CA PRO A 87 10.71 19.10 11.23
C PRO A 87 9.87 19.64 10.06
N ASP A 88 10.33 19.41 8.83
CA ASP A 88 9.71 19.90 7.60
C ASP A 88 8.92 18.82 6.84
N PHE A 89 8.72 17.63 7.44
CA PHE A 89 7.95 16.52 6.84
C PHE A 89 7.27 15.68 7.93
N ARG A 90 5.99 15.95 8.19
CA ARG A 90 5.16 15.23 9.16
C ARG A 90 4.36 14.15 8.45
N ILE A 91 4.33 12.96 9.05
CA ILE A 91 3.61 11.80 8.51
C ILE A 91 2.39 11.51 9.37
N PHE A 92 1.20 11.65 8.78
CA PHE A 92 -0.07 11.29 9.38
C PHE A 92 -0.56 9.95 8.85
N ARG A 93 -0.67 8.96 9.74
CA ARG A 93 -1.34 7.67 9.47
C ARG A 93 -2.83 7.87 9.23
N GLN A 94 -3.30 7.50 8.04
CA GLN A 94 -4.71 7.32 7.72
C GLN A 94 -4.96 5.84 7.39
N THR A 95 -5.84 5.17 8.12
CA THR A 95 -6.24 3.80 7.77
C THR A 95 -7.60 3.78 7.09
N ARG A 96 -7.81 2.78 6.23
CA ARG A 96 -9.09 2.54 5.57
C ARG A 96 -9.29 1.08 5.23
N THR A 97 -10.56 0.67 5.14
CA THR A 97 -10.94 -0.64 4.60
C THR A 97 -10.87 -0.65 3.08
N GLY A 98 -10.44 -1.76 2.48
CA GLY A 98 -10.39 -1.94 1.04
C GLY A 98 -11.78 -2.04 0.45
N LEU A 99 -12.11 -1.18 -0.51
CA LEU A 99 -13.46 -1.11 -1.10
C LEU A 99 -13.92 -2.44 -1.74
N LEU A 100 -12.99 -3.16 -2.39
CA LEU A 100 -13.27 -4.44 -3.05
C LEU A 100 -13.52 -5.60 -2.06
N SER A 101 -13.29 -5.39 -0.76
CA SER A 101 -13.48 -6.43 0.26
C SER A 101 -14.89 -6.47 0.84
N TYR A 102 -15.75 -5.50 0.52
CA TYR A 102 -17.10 -5.44 1.07
C TYR A 102 -18.00 -6.54 0.47
N PRO A 103 -18.64 -7.38 1.31
CA PRO A 103 -19.62 -8.36 0.84
C PRO A 103 -20.93 -7.68 0.42
N LEU A 104 -21.69 -8.34 -0.46
CA LEU A 104 -23.00 -7.85 -0.92
C LEU A 104 -24.09 -7.91 0.16
N GLU A 105 -23.98 -8.88 1.08
CA GLU A 105 -24.96 -9.04 2.15
C GLU A 105 -24.71 -7.98 3.24
N LEU A 106 -25.71 -7.14 3.50
CA LEU A 106 -25.54 -5.93 4.29
C LEU A 106 -25.19 -6.19 5.76
N SER A 107 -25.66 -7.30 6.35
CA SER A 107 -25.29 -7.64 7.74
C SER A 107 -23.81 -8.02 7.85
N ALA A 108 -23.30 -8.79 6.88
CA ALA A 108 -21.89 -9.12 6.74
C ALA A 108 -21.07 -7.87 6.43
N ALA A 109 -21.57 -6.95 5.61
CA ALA A 109 -20.87 -5.71 5.28
C ALA A 109 -20.73 -4.78 6.50
N ARG A 110 -21.77 -4.69 7.34
CA ARG A 110 -21.71 -3.97 8.63
C ARG A 110 -20.69 -4.60 9.58
N ALA A 111 -20.69 -5.93 9.68
CA ALA A 111 -19.72 -6.66 10.49
C ALA A 111 -18.29 -6.43 9.98
N HIS A 112 -18.08 -6.51 8.67
CA HIS A 112 -16.79 -6.29 8.01
C HIS A 112 -16.25 -4.88 8.27
N LEU A 113 -17.09 -3.85 8.15
CA LEU A 113 -16.72 -2.48 8.51
C LEU A 113 -16.20 -2.39 9.94
N ALA A 114 -16.96 -2.92 10.91
CA ALA A 114 -16.59 -2.82 12.32
C ALA A 114 -15.31 -3.62 12.65
N VAL A 115 -15.17 -4.84 12.11
CA VAL A 115 -14.02 -5.71 12.37
C VAL A 115 -12.75 -5.13 11.75
N THR A 116 -12.80 -4.68 10.50
CA THR A 116 -11.61 -4.12 9.83
C THR A 116 -11.15 -2.83 10.49
N ILE A 117 -12.06 -1.95 10.93
CA ILE A 117 -11.69 -0.75 11.71
C ILE A 117 -11.06 -1.15 13.05
N TYR A 118 -11.60 -2.15 13.74
CA TYR A 118 -10.99 -2.65 14.97
C TYR A 118 -9.55 -3.12 14.71
N VAL A 119 -9.29 -3.90 13.66
CA VAL A 119 -7.92 -4.33 13.29
C VAL A 119 -7.02 -3.13 12.93
N GLN A 120 -7.52 -2.17 12.17
CA GLN A 120 -6.79 -0.95 11.80
C GLN A 120 -6.28 -0.16 13.01
N MET A 121 -7.00 -0.20 14.14
CA MET A 121 -6.59 0.47 15.38
C MET A 121 -5.26 -0.05 15.95
N ALA A 122 -4.79 -1.24 15.54
CA ALA A 122 -3.46 -1.74 15.89
C ALA A 122 -2.34 -0.78 15.43
N LEU A 123 -2.56 0.00 14.36
CA LEU A 123 -1.60 0.99 13.86
C LEU A 123 -1.66 2.34 14.59
N LYS A 124 -2.63 2.51 15.50
CA LYS A 124 -2.91 3.76 16.21
C LYS A 124 -3.03 4.94 15.23
N PRO A 125 -3.95 4.87 14.25
CA PRO A 125 -4.06 5.88 13.20
C PRO A 125 -4.44 7.25 13.76
N HIS A 126 -4.05 8.32 13.05
CA HIS A 126 -4.53 9.67 13.36
C HIS A 126 -5.88 9.93 12.69
N ILE A 127 -6.11 9.31 11.52
CA ILE A 127 -7.31 9.47 10.71
C ILE A 127 -7.83 8.07 10.35
N ILE A 128 -9.15 7.87 10.48
CA ILE A 128 -9.83 6.66 9.99
C ILE A 128 -10.79 7.09 8.90
N HIS A 129 -10.56 6.59 7.69
CA HIS A 129 -11.47 6.78 6.57
C HIS A 129 -12.54 5.69 6.64
N VAL A 130 -13.78 6.09 6.92
CA VAL A 130 -14.93 5.18 6.99
C VAL A 130 -15.46 4.92 5.59
N VAL A 131 -15.23 3.71 5.08
CA VAL A 131 -15.89 3.23 3.86
C VAL A 131 -17.29 2.75 4.22
N GLY A 132 -18.30 3.12 3.43
CA GLY A 132 -19.69 2.75 3.71
C GLY A 132 -19.91 1.25 3.60
N HIS A 133 -20.68 0.67 4.53
CA HIS A 133 -21.09 -0.75 4.46
C HIS A 133 -21.97 -1.06 3.22
N THR A 134 -22.41 -0.04 2.49
CA THR A 134 -23.18 -0.15 1.26
C THR A 134 -22.30 -0.20 -0.01
N GLU A 135 -20.98 -0.15 0.11
CA GLU A 135 -20.00 -0.03 -1.01
C GLU A 135 -20.31 -0.99 -2.18
N ALA A 136 -20.58 -2.27 -1.88
CA ALA A 136 -20.87 -3.28 -2.90
C ALA A 136 -22.32 -3.27 -3.40
N HIS A 137 -23.22 -2.50 -2.79
CA HIS A 137 -24.66 -2.56 -3.03
C HIS A 137 -25.20 -1.31 -3.73
N HIS A 138 -24.95 -0.11 -3.18
CA HIS A 138 -25.47 1.15 -3.71
C HIS A 138 -24.68 2.37 -3.21
N ALA A 139 -24.80 3.49 -3.93
CA ALA A 139 -24.22 4.75 -3.50
C ALA A 139 -24.79 5.16 -2.14
N ALA A 140 -23.90 5.46 -1.19
CA ALA A 140 -24.28 5.76 0.18
C ALA A 140 -25.16 7.01 0.27
N THR A 141 -26.29 6.88 0.97
CA THR A 141 -27.12 8.00 1.38
C THR A 141 -26.57 8.65 2.65
N ALA A 142 -27.16 9.77 3.08
CA ALA A 142 -26.80 10.40 4.35
C ALA A 142 -26.99 9.45 5.55
N ASP A 143 -28.06 8.65 5.55
CA ASP A 143 -28.35 7.71 6.64
C ASP A 143 -27.33 6.57 6.69
N ASP A 144 -26.90 6.07 5.52
CA ASP A 144 -25.85 5.03 5.43
C ASP A 144 -24.52 5.54 5.98
N VAL A 145 -24.17 6.79 5.66
CA VAL A 145 -22.94 7.43 6.18
C VAL A 145 -23.02 7.58 7.70
N ILE A 146 -24.15 8.07 8.23
CA ILE A 146 -24.35 8.21 9.68
C ILE A 146 -24.27 6.83 10.37
N GLU A 147 -24.87 5.80 9.80
CA GLU A 147 -24.80 4.44 10.33
C GLU A 147 -23.36 3.90 10.31
N ALA A 148 -22.66 4.01 9.18
CA ALA A 148 -21.27 3.59 9.03
C ALA A 148 -20.36 4.28 10.07
N CYS A 149 -20.52 5.60 10.27
CA CYS A 149 -19.78 6.35 11.28
C CYS A 149 -20.09 5.88 12.72
N ARG A 150 -21.34 5.52 13.04
CA ARG A 150 -21.69 4.98 14.37
C ARG A 150 -21.06 3.62 14.61
N LEU A 151 -21.05 2.74 13.61
CA LEU A 151 -20.39 1.43 13.67
C LEU A 151 -18.87 1.59 13.84
N ALA A 152 -18.26 2.48 13.06
CA ALA A 152 -16.86 2.84 13.16
C ALA A 152 -16.51 3.35 14.57
N GLN A 153 -17.28 4.30 15.10
CA GLN A 153 -17.07 4.83 16.45
C GLN A 153 -17.11 3.72 17.51
N ARG A 154 -18.07 2.80 17.42
CA ARG A 154 -18.15 1.67 18.36
C ARG A 154 -16.91 0.77 18.26
N ALA A 155 -16.42 0.47 17.04
CA ALA A 155 -15.21 -0.33 16.86
C ALA A 155 -13.97 0.37 17.45
N ILE A 156 -13.85 1.68 17.24
CA ILE A 156 -12.78 2.51 17.81
C ILE A 156 -12.84 2.51 19.34
N ASP A 157 -14.02 2.75 19.93
CA ASP A 157 -14.21 2.75 21.38
C ASP A 157 -13.81 1.41 21.99
N ASN A 158 -14.20 0.31 21.35
CA ASN A 158 -13.82 -1.04 21.80
C ASN A 158 -12.31 -1.25 21.75
N ALA A 159 -11.65 -0.76 20.69
CA ALA A 159 -10.21 -0.89 20.57
C ALA A 159 -9.47 -0.07 21.65
N LEU A 160 -9.90 1.17 21.88
CA LEU A 160 -9.36 2.04 22.91
C LEU A 160 -9.62 1.51 24.33
N ALA A 161 -10.69 0.73 24.53
CA ALA A 161 -11.01 0.11 25.82
C ALA A 161 -10.08 -1.06 26.20
N GLY A 162 -9.26 -1.57 25.26
CA GLY A 162 -8.26 -2.59 25.56
C GLY A 162 -8.06 -3.64 24.47
N GLN A 163 -7.84 -3.23 23.22
CA GLN A 163 -7.46 -4.15 22.15
C GLN A 163 -6.16 -4.89 22.48
N PRO A 164 -6.08 -6.22 22.27
CA PRO A 164 -4.81 -6.93 22.29
C PRO A 164 -3.83 -6.34 21.27
N ASP A 165 -2.56 -6.20 21.63
CA ASP A 165 -1.58 -5.66 20.70
C ASP A 165 -1.23 -6.71 19.63
N ILE A 166 -1.93 -6.68 18.51
CA ILE A 166 -1.70 -7.58 17.36
C ILE A 166 -0.37 -7.24 16.68
N SER A 167 0.14 -6.01 16.85
CA SER A 167 1.36 -5.57 16.18
C SER A 167 2.60 -6.32 16.66
N VAL A 168 2.60 -6.86 17.89
CA VAL A 168 3.75 -7.59 18.46
C VAL A 168 3.71 -9.10 18.20
N ASP A 169 2.69 -9.61 17.51
CA ASP A 169 2.63 -11.03 17.16
C ASP A 169 3.85 -11.43 16.31
N PRO A 170 4.57 -12.52 16.64
CA PRO A 170 5.73 -12.97 15.87
C PRO A 170 5.44 -13.15 14.37
N ILE A 171 4.26 -13.65 13.99
CA ILE A 171 3.87 -13.85 12.59
C ILE A 171 3.74 -12.51 11.86
N VAL A 172 3.22 -11.50 12.54
CA VAL A 172 3.11 -10.12 12.02
C VAL A 172 4.49 -9.49 11.86
N GLN A 173 5.38 -9.67 12.85
CA GLN A 173 6.74 -9.15 12.81
C GLN A 173 7.59 -9.83 11.73
N ASP A 174 7.45 -11.14 11.53
CA ASP A 174 8.12 -11.88 10.46
C ASP A 174 7.66 -11.37 9.10
N ARG A 175 6.34 -11.17 8.91
CA ARG A 175 5.80 -10.61 7.66
C ARG A 175 6.30 -9.18 7.41
N LYS A 176 6.36 -8.37 8.45
CA LYS A 176 6.91 -7.01 8.37
C LYS A 176 8.36 -7.03 7.88
N ALA A 177 9.20 -7.85 8.51
CA ALA A 177 10.62 -7.96 8.17
C ALA A 177 10.84 -8.49 6.74
N GLU A 178 10.06 -9.50 6.33
CA GLU A 178 10.02 -10.02 4.95
C GLU A 178 9.79 -8.89 3.95
N LEU A 179 8.71 -8.11 4.14
CA LEU A 179 8.34 -7.04 3.21
C LEU A 179 9.31 -5.87 3.18
N ILE A 180 9.93 -5.52 4.31
CA ILE A 180 10.98 -4.49 4.34
C ILE A 180 12.18 -4.93 3.51
N SER A 181 12.63 -6.18 3.70
CA SER A 181 13.76 -6.73 2.95
C SER A 181 13.48 -6.80 1.46
N GLU A 182 12.30 -7.30 1.07
CA GLU A 182 11.92 -7.39 -0.34
C GLU A 182 11.72 -6.01 -0.97
N ALA A 183 11.06 -5.06 -0.28
CA ALA A 183 10.86 -3.72 -0.82
C ALA A 183 12.18 -2.99 -1.07
N GLN A 184 13.20 -3.23 -0.24
CA GLN A 184 14.54 -2.69 -0.48
C GLN A 184 15.13 -3.23 -1.78
N VAL A 185 14.96 -4.52 -2.09
CA VAL A 185 15.37 -5.12 -3.36
C VAL A 185 14.65 -4.45 -4.54
N THR A 186 13.33 -4.24 -4.43
CA THR A 186 12.56 -3.52 -5.46
C THR A 186 13.11 -2.10 -5.67
N LEU A 187 13.32 -1.35 -4.59
CA LEU A 187 13.80 0.04 -4.64
C LEU A 187 15.23 0.12 -5.21
N ASP A 188 16.11 -0.83 -4.88
CA ASP A 188 17.46 -0.90 -5.44
C ASP A 188 17.46 -1.25 -6.92
N ALA A 189 16.54 -2.12 -7.36
CA ALA A 189 16.33 -2.38 -8.78
C ALA A 189 15.86 -1.13 -9.53
N ILE A 190 14.98 -0.31 -8.93
CA ILE A 190 14.59 0.99 -9.50
C ILE A 190 15.80 1.94 -9.57
N ARG A 191 16.62 2.02 -8.51
CA ARG A 191 17.84 2.84 -8.52
C ARG A 191 18.80 2.44 -9.64
N ALA A 192 18.93 1.13 -9.90
CA ALA A 192 19.81 0.60 -10.94
C ALA A 192 19.35 0.91 -12.38
N LEU A 193 18.11 1.34 -12.60
CA LEU A 193 17.62 1.78 -13.91
C LEU A 193 18.09 3.18 -14.31
N ALA A 194 18.53 3.98 -13.33
CA ALA A 194 18.90 5.36 -13.54
C ALA A 194 20.21 5.48 -14.31
N GLY A 195 20.23 6.34 -15.34
CA GLY A 195 21.47 6.64 -16.07
C GLY A 195 22.45 7.46 -15.21
N SER A 196 23.72 7.48 -15.60
CA SER A 196 24.81 8.14 -14.84
C SER A 196 24.60 9.64 -14.53
N GLN A 197 23.70 10.32 -15.23
CA GLN A 197 23.38 11.75 -15.03
C GLN A 197 22.19 11.99 -14.09
N VAL A 198 21.47 10.94 -13.67
CA VAL A 198 20.30 11.04 -12.80
C VAL A 198 20.78 11.19 -11.35
N LYS A 199 20.42 12.31 -10.71
CA LYS A 199 20.82 12.59 -9.32
C LYS A 199 20.09 11.72 -8.30
N ASP A 200 18.79 11.52 -8.53
CA ASP A 200 17.93 10.75 -7.65
C ASP A 200 16.95 9.94 -8.49
N ALA A 201 17.20 8.63 -8.51
CA ALA A 201 16.45 7.68 -9.28
C ALA A 201 14.98 7.55 -8.84
N LEU A 202 14.70 7.78 -7.55
CA LEU A 202 13.38 7.55 -6.98
C LEU A 202 12.42 8.73 -7.19
N THR A 203 12.95 9.86 -7.67
CA THR A 203 12.18 11.05 -8.06
C THR A 203 12.26 11.32 -9.56
N ASP A 204 13.14 10.67 -10.31
CA ASP A 204 13.25 10.84 -11.77
C ASP A 204 12.08 10.18 -12.53
N PRO A 205 11.24 10.94 -13.26
CA PRO A 205 10.08 10.40 -13.96
C PRO A 205 10.44 9.34 -15.01
N ALA A 206 11.58 9.48 -15.69
CA ALA A 206 12.00 8.52 -16.70
C ALA A 206 12.38 7.18 -16.06
N THR A 207 13.10 7.21 -14.94
CA THR A 207 13.46 6.03 -14.15
C THR A 207 12.22 5.32 -13.60
N LEU A 208 11.28 6.06 -13.01
CA LEU A 208 10.02 5.49 -12.51
C LEU A 208 9.15 4.90 -13.65
N THR A 209 9.15 5.54 -14.83
CA THR A 209 8.48 5.00 -16.02
C THR A 209 9.13 3.70 -16.46
N LYS A 210 10.48 3.65 -16.50
CA LYS A 210 11.22 2.43 -16.81
C LYS A 210 10.84 1.30 -15.84
N ALA A 211 10.77 1.57 -14.54
CA ALA A 211 10.42 0.57 -13.52
C ALA A 211 9.08 -0.13 -13.80
N VAL A 212 8.08 0.59 -14.31
CA VAL A 212 6.78 0.01 -14.70
C VAL A 212 6.90 -0.76 -16.02
N SER A 213 7.53 -0.16 -17.03
CA SER A 213 7.64 -0.77 -18.37
C SER A 213 8.49 -2.04 -18.41
N THR A 214 9.48 -2.18 -17.51
CA THR A 214 10.35 -3.36 -17.41
C THR A 214 9.77 -4.46 -16.51
N GLY A 215 8.74 -4.13 -15.72
CA GLY A 215 8.07 -5.04 -14.79
C GLY A 215 8.68 -5.09 -13.39
N ILE A 216 9.57 -4.15 -13.01
CA ILE A 216 9.99 -4.01 -11.60
C ILE A 216 8.76 -3.66 -10.76
N MET A 217 7.98 -2.68 -11.20
CA MET A 217 6.67 -2.37 -10.64
C MET A 217 5.60 -2.96 -11.56
N ASP A 218 4.97 -4.06 -11.15
CA ASP A 218 4.02 -4.79 -11.99
C ASP A 218 2.82 -5.31 -11.19
N ALA A 219 1.72 -5.59 -11.89
CA ALA A 219 0.52 -6.19 -11.30
C ALA A 219 -0.22 -7.06 -12.35
N PRO A 220 -0.85 -8.19 -11.96
CA PRO A 220 -1.54 -9.07 -12.91
C PRO A 220 -2.59 -8.36 -13.77
N GLN A 221 -3.33 -7.40 -13.19
CA GLN A 221 -4.37 -6.66 -13.92
C GLN A 221 -3.82 -5.61 -14.90
N LEU A 222 -2.50 -5.45 -15.02
CA LEU A 222 -1.87 -4.61 -16.04
C LEU A 222 -1.64 -5.34 -17.37
N ARG A 223 -2.04 -6.62 -17.47
CA ARG A 223 -1.96 -7.39 -18.72
C ARG A 223 -2.62 -6.64 -19.87
N ASN A 224 -1.93 -6.57 -21.02
CA ASN A 224 -2.31 -5.83 -22.22
C ASN A 224 -2.29 -4.29 -22.08
N ASN A 225 -1.64 -3.74 -21.05
CA ASN A 225 -1.40 -2.31 -20.95
C ASN A 225 -0.20 -1.92 -21.83
N PRO A 226 -0.31 -0.91 -22.72
CA PRO A 226 0.81 -0.49 -23.58
C PRO A 226 1.99 0.14 -22.82
N PHE A 227 1.83 0.48 -21.54
CA PHE A 227 2.83 1.17 -20.71
C PHE A 227 3.35 0.32 -19.54
N ALA A 228 2.84 -0.89 -19.34
CA ALA A 228 3.22 -1.77 -18.24
C ALA A 228 3.31 -3.22 -18.72
N ARG A 229 4.12 -4.02 -18.02
CA ARG A 229 4.39 -5.40 -18.44
C ARG A 229 3.21 -6.34 -18.23
N GLY A 230 2.59 -6.32 -17.04
CA GLY A 230 1.41 -7.12 -16.70
C GLY A 230 1.65 -8.63 -16.75
N GLU A 231 2.90 -9.07 -16.57
CA GLU A 231 3.31 -10.47 -16.68
C GLU A 231 3.50 -11.12 -15.30
N ILE A 232 3.63 -10.32 -14.23
CA ILE A 232 3.74 -10.85 -12.88
C ILE A 232 2.54 -11.74 -12.54
N VAL A 233 2.82 -12.87 -11.89
CA VAL A 233 1.82 -13.80 -11.39
C VAL A 233 1.87 -13.78 -9.87
N THR A 234 0.70 -13.65 -9.25
CA THR A 234 0.54 -13.58 -7.81
C THR A 234 -0.45 -14.63 -7.31
N ARG A 235 -0.38 -14.93 -6.02
CA ARG A 235 -1.40 -15.71 -5.31
C ARG A 235 -1.47 -15.30 -3.85
N ILE A 236 -2.59 -15.63 -3.23
CA ILE A 236 -2.72 -15.67 -1.78
C ILE A 236 -2.12 -16.98 -1.28
N ASP A 237 -1.10 -16.89 -0.43
CA ASP A 237 -0.48 -18.06 0.18
C ASP A 237 -1.29 -18.59 1.38
N LYS A 238 -0.83 -19.69 1.98
CA LYS A 238 -1.49 -20.32 3.14
C LYS A 238 -1.59 -19.42 4.39
N ARG A 239 -0.80 -18.34 4.48
CA ARG A 239 -0.83 -17.35 5.57
C ARG A 239 -1.88 -16.28 5.31
N GLY A 240 -2.39 -16.18 4.08
CA GLY A 240 -3.22 -15.07 3.62
C GLY A 240 -2.39 -13.88 3.13
N ALA A 241 -1.18 -14.11 2.63
CA ALA A 241 -0.32 -13.06 2.07
C ALA A 241 -0.38 -13.05 0.53
N CYS A 242 -0.36 -11.87 -0.09
CA CYS A 242 -0.27 -11.76 -1.55
C CYS A 242 1.21 -11.77 -1.97
N ILE A 243 1.63 -12.83 -2.66
CA ILE A 243 3.03 -13.10 -3.01
C ILE A 243 3.20 -13.35 -4.51
N ALA A 244 4.42 -13.12 -5.01
CA ALA A 244 4.80 -13.47 -6.37
C ALA A 244 5.08 -14.96 -6.51
N VAL A 245 4.74 -15.54 -7.66
CA VAL A 245 5.05 -16.93 -8.00
C VAL A 245 5.64 -17.05 -9.40
N ASP A 246 6.47 -18.07 -9.60
CA ASP A 246 6.98 -18.41 -10.92
C ASP A 246 5.82 -18.82 -11.84
N GLN A 247 5.74 -18.20 -13.01
CA GLN A 247 4.63 -18.41 -13.95
C GLN A 247 4.52 -19.86 -14.45
N ASN A 248 5.63 -20.59 -14.55
CA ASN A 248 5.67 -21.94 -15.11
C ASN A 248 5.50 -23.02 -14.04
N ARG A 249 6.08 -22.80 -12.86
CA ARG A 249 6.14 -23.80 -11.77
C ARG A 249 5.09 -23.56 -10.69
N GLY A 250 4.58 -22.34 -10.55
CA GLY A 250 3.67 -21.95 -9.47
C GLY A 250 4.34 -21.97 -8.08
N GLU A 251 5.68 -22.01 -8.03
CA GLU A 251 6.47 -21.96 -6.81
C GLU A 251 6.61 -20.51 -6.34
N VAL A 252 6.72 -20.31 -5.03
CA VAL A 252 7.01 -18.97 -4.48
C VAL A 252 8.39 -18.54 -4.94
N ILE A 253 8.51 -17.30 -5.39
CA ILE A 253 9.79 -16.68 -5.74
C ILE A 253 10.04 -15.49 -4.83
N SER A 254 11.28 -15.30 -4.40
CA SER A 254 11.68 -14.09 -3.70
C SER A 254 11.73 -12.90 -4.66
N GLU A 255 11.72 -11.69 -4.09
CA GLU A 255 11.88 -10.49 -4.90
C GLU A 255 13.20 -10.45 -5.69
N GLU A 256 14.31 -10.94 -5.12
CA GLU A 256 15.59 -11.04 -5.84
C GLU A 256 15.49 -11.95 -7.07
N GLN A 257 14.85 -13.12 -6.91
CA GLN A 257 14.62 -14.05 -8.01
C GLN A 257 13.73 -13.44 -9.08
N ARG A 258 12.67 -12.73 -8.65
CA ARG A 258 11.75 -12.03 -9.56
C ARG A 258 12.46 -10.97 -10.37
N ILE A 259 13.23 -10.08 -9.72
CA ILE A 259 13.99 -9.02 -10.39
C ILE A 259 15.02 -9.61 -11.36
N ALA A 260 15.76 -10.65 -10.96
CA ALA A 260 16.75 -11.29 -11.81
C ALA A 260 16.14 -11.88 -13.10
N ALA A 261 14.91 -12.42 -13.02
CA ALA A 261 14.21 -12.99 -14.16
C ALA A 261 13.76 -11.95 -15.20
N LEU A 262 13.70 -10.66 -14.86
CA LEU A 262 13.26 -9.60 -15.77
C LEU A 262 14.28 -9.30 -16.90
N ASN A 263 15.52 -9.81 -16.80
CA ASN A 263 16.60 -9.64 -17.79
C ASN A 263 16.81 -8.17 -18.23
N ILE A 264 16.72 -7.24 -17.28
CA ILE A 264 16.82 -5.81 -17.53
C ILE A 264 18.26 -5.48 -17.91
N LYS A 265 18.47 -4.89 -19.09
CA LYS A 265 19.79 -4.41 -19.52
C LYS A 265 20.12 -3.13 -18.74
N SER A 266 21.17 -3.15 -17.95
CA SER A 266 21.72 -1.95 -17.32
C SER A 266 22.29 -1.02 -18.41
N GLU A 267 21.81 0.22 -18.47
CA GLU A 267 22.45 1.26 -19.28
C GLU A 267 23.59 1.84 -18.43
N HIS A 268 24.82 1.39 -18.69
CA HIS A 268 26.04 1.95 -18.10
C HIS A 268 26.49 3.20 -18.86
#